data_AF-A0A0M1JAI9-F1
#
_entry.id   AF-A0A0M1JAI9-F1
#
_cell.length_a   1.000
_cell.length_b   1.000
_cell.length_c   1.000
_cell.angle_alpha   90.00
_cell.angle_beta   90.00
_cell.angle_gamma   90.00
#
_symmetry.space_group_name_H-M   'P 1'
#
loop_
_entity.id
_entity.type
_entity.pdbx_description
1 polymer ?
#
loop_
_entity_poly.entity_id
_entity_poly.type
_entity_poly.pdbx_seq_one_letter_code
_entity_poly.pdbx_strand_id
1 'polypeptide(L)'
;MSIELADYLPCLDLHDSKAHRQALESTYNEASRLMSPKALQQYLLGMRAMCNLGKGDDLVLTFIQDGPQVVKEVGEDIIPDLITALMKLSSLTSGTVVTLLMANLPLAARRLGDAEVLRGYLGLIQQLAAKVPRGLRPMLGIADELLSKLTLGGLRRWALESCKSRQGR
;
A
#
# COMPACT_ATOMS: atom_id res chain seq x y z
N MET A 1 -13.17 3.60 24.51
CA MET A 1 -13.18 2.28 23.85
C MET A 1 -11.73 1.93 23.55
N SER A 2 -11.22 0.88 24.18
CA SER A 2 -9.90 0.35 23.86
C SER A 2 -10.01 -0.39 22.53
N ILE A 3 -9.13 -0.09 21.58
CA ILE A 3 -9.06 -0.81 20.31
C ILE A 3 -8.22 -2.06 20.57
N GLU A 4 -8.80 -3.24 20.39
CA GLU A 4 -8.11 -4.52 20.62
C GLU A 4 -7.79 -5.21 19.29
N LEU A 5 -6.51 -5.52 19.05
CA LEU A 5 -6.06 -6.25 17.86
C LEU A 5 -6.76 -7.61 17.73
N ALA A 6 -7.09 -8.24 18.87
CA ALA A 6 -7.75 -9.54 18.95
C ALA A 6 -9.07 -9.60 18.16
N ASP A 7 -9.83 -8.49 18.12
CA ASP A 7 -11.11 -8.40 17.39
C ASP A 7 -10.96 -8.48 15.87
N TYR A 8 -9.73 -8.36 15.37
CA TYR A 8 -9.44 -8.36 13.95
C TYR A 8 -8.61 -9.56 13.50
N LEU A 9 -8.03 -10.33 14.44
CA LEU A 9 -7.32 -11.58 14.15
C LEU A 9 -8.16 -12.66 13.45
N PRO A 10 -9.49 -12.81 13.67
CA PRO A 10 -10.28 -13.82 12.97
C PRO A 10 -10.27 -13.69 11.45
N CYS A 11 -10.00 -12.50 10.89
CA CYS A 11 -9.99 -12.31 9.45
C CYS A 11 -8.73 -12.83 8.76
N LEU A 12 -7.69 -13.13 9.55
CA LEU A 12 -6.39 -13.48 9.03
C LEU A 12 -6.27 -14.97 8.67
N ASP A 13 -7.18 -15.85 9.11
CA ASP A 13 -7.16 -17.32 8.98
C ASP A 13 -5.76 -17.93 8.80
N LEU A 14 -4.80 -17.38 9.56
CA LEU A 14 -3.39 -17.72 9.43
C LEU A 14 -3.30 -19.12 9.96
N HIS A 15 -3.23 -20.09 9.04
CA HIS A 15 -2.97 -21.48 9.36
C HIS A 15 -1.65 -21.55 10.15
N ASP A 16 -1.82 -21.51 11.47
CA ASP A 16 -0.93 -21.98 12.51
C ASP A 16 0.56 -21.61 12.40
N SER A 17 0.87 -20.32 12.45
CA SER A 17 2.22 -19.89 12.83
C SER A 17 2.17 -18.84 13.92
N LYS A 18 2.41 -19.29 15.16
CA LYS A 18 2.66 -18.45 16.35
C LYS A 18 3.61 -17.28 16.06
N ALA A 19 4.58 -17.49 15.17
CA ALA A 19 5.51 -16.47 14.69
C ALA A 19 4.81 -15.27 13.99
N HIS A 20 3.79 -15.52 13.16
CA HIS A 20 3.04 -14.45 12.51
C HIS A 20 2.26 -13.63 13.55
N ARG A 21 1.60 -14.28 14.53
CA ARG A 21 0.89 -13.54 15.59
C ARG A 21 1.82 -12.63 16.39
N GLN A 22 3.00 -13.11 16.77
CA GLN A 22 3.96 -12.31 17.52
C GLN A 22 4.50 -11.12 16.70
N ALA A 23 4.77 -11.32 15.41
CA ALA A 23 5.18 -10.24 14.52
C ALA A 23 4.06 -9.19 14.34
N LEU A 24 2.80 -9.64 14.23
CA LEU A 24 1.63 -8.77 14.14
C LEU A 24 1.42 -7.95 15.41
N GLU A 25 1.53 -8.55 16.58
CA GLU A 25 1.45 -7.85 17.87
C GLU A 25 2.56 -6.81 18.02
N SER A 26 3.80 -7.16 17.65
CA SER A 26 4.93 -6.22 17.66
C SER A 26 4.66 -5.02 16.74
N THR A 27 4.16 -5.28 15.53
CA THR A 27 3.86 -4.24 14.54
C THR A 27 2.70 -3.36 15.00
N TYR A 28 1.67 -3.93 15.62
CA TYR A 28 0.56 -3.19 16.21
C TYR A 28 1.02 -2.26 17.34
N ASN A 29 1.94 -2.74 18.20
CA ASN A 29 2.52 -1.92 19.25
C ASN A 29 3.37 -0.76 18.73
N GLU A 30 4.02 -0.93 17.57
CA GLU A 30 4.70 0.17 16.89
C GLU A 30 3.67 1.15 16.30
N ALA A 31 2.65 0.65 15.60
CA ALA A 31 1.58 1.44 15.01
C ALA A 31 0.86 2.31 16.06
N SER A 32 0.56 1.76 17.24
CA SER A 32 -0.12 2.49 18.33
C SER A 32 0.71 3.62 18.94
N ARG A 33 2.04 3.60 18.75
CA ARG A 33 2.93 4.70 19.15
C ARG A 33 3.05 5.78 18.08
N LEU A 34 2.83 5.43 16.81
CA LEU A 34 2.96 6.32 15.65
C LEU A 34 1.63 7.02 15.29
N MET A 35 0.50 6.42 15.65
CA MET A 35 -0.83 6.85 15.22
C MET A 35 -1.67 7.35 16.40
N SER A 36 -2.53 8.34 16.14
CA SER A 36 -3.63 8.69 17.03
C SER A 36 -4.63 7.52 17.16
N PRO A 37 -5.46 7.48 18.21
CA PRO A 37 -6.48 6.44 18.35
C PRO A 37 -7.43 6.35 17.15
N LYS A 38 -7.74 7.49 16.52
CA LYS A 38 -8.58 7.56 15.31
C LYS A 38 -7.87 6.93 14.13
N ALA A 39 -6.61 7.29 13.88
CA ALA A 39 -5.80 6.73 12.81
C ALA A 39 -5.60 5.22 12.99
N LEU A 40 -5.31 4.77 14.22
CA LEU A 40 -5.16 3.36 14.55
C LEU A 40 -6.46 2.57 14.26
N GLN A 41 -7.63 3.15 14.58
CA GLN A 41 -8.91 2.55 14.23
C GLN A 41 -9.09 2.42 12.71
N GLN A 42 -8.79 3.48 11.96
CA GLN A 42 -8.89 3.46 10.48
C GLN A 42 -7.93 2.44 9.87
N TYR A 43 -6.73 2.32 10.41
CA TYR A 43 -5.74 1.34 10.01
C TYR A 43 -6.23 -0.09 10.22
N LEU A 44 -6.79 -0.43 11.39
CA LEU A 44 -7.36 -1.76 11.63
C LEU A 44 -8.60 -2.05 10.78
N LEU A 45 -9.42 -1.03 10.51
CA LEU A 45 -10.51 -1.15 9.53
C LEU A 45 -9.96 -1.43 8.12
N GLY A 46 -8.85 -0.80 7.76
CA GLY A 46 -8.11 -1.08 6.52
C GLY A 46 -7.63 -2.52 6.44
N MET A 47 -7.07 -3.05 7.52
CA MET A 47 -6.66 -4.46 7.62
C MET A 47 -7.84 -5.40 7.38
N ARG A 48 -8.99 -5.16 8.04
CA ARG A 48 -10.21 -5.94 7.80
C ARG A 48 -10.71 -5.81 6.35
N ALA A 49 -10.59 -4.62 5.75
CA ALA A 49 -10.92 -4.42 4.35
C ALA A 49 -10.01 -5.27 3.44
N MET A 50 -8.70 -5.32 3.70
CA MET A 50 -7.77 -6.17 2.94
C MET A 50 -8.10 -7.66 3.08
N CYS A 51 -8.45 -8.12 4.28
CA CYS A 51 -8.96 -9.49 4.50
C CYS A 51 -10.19 -9.77 3.60
N ASN A 52 -11.17 -8.88 3.60
CA ASN A 52 -12.41 -9.04 2.85
C ASN A 52 -12.23 -8.97 1.32
N LEU A 53 -11.09 -8.49 0.81
CA LEU A 53 -10.81 -8.51 -0.63
C LEU A 53 -10.55 -9.94 -1.16
N GLY A 54 -10.19 -10.89 -0.29
CA GLY A 54 -9.89 -12.27 -0.70
C GLY A 54 -8.71 -12.37 -1.66
N LYS A 55 -7.72 -11.48 -1.54
CA LYS A 55 -6.55 -11.37 -2.44
C LYS A 55 -5.29 -12.09 -1.92
N GLY A 56 -5.44 -12.89 -0.86
CA GLY A 56 -4.38 -13.65 -0.20
C GLY A 56 -3.80 -12.95 1.02
N ASP A 57 -3.27 -13.75 1.94
CA ASP A 57 -2.79 -13.31 3.25
C ASP A 57 -1.60 -12.36 3.15
N ASP A 58 -0.76 -12.53 2.13
CA ASP A 58 0.40 -11.67 1.86
C ASP A 58 0.01 -10.19 1.78
N LEU A 59 -1.14 -9.86 1.17
CA LEU A 59 -1.59 -8.47 1.10
C LEU A 59 -1.89 -7.92 2.50
N VAL A 60 -2.57 -8.70 3.34
CA VAL A 60 -2.96 -8.29 4.69
C VAL A 60 -1.71 -8.15 5.55
N LEU A 61 -0.81 -9.13 5.52
CA LEU A 61 0.45 -9.10 6.24
C LEU A 61 1.31 -7.91 5.84
N THR A 62 1.46 -7.66 4.53
CA THR A 62 2.23 -6.51 4.01
C THR A 62 1.59 -5.20 4.44
N PHE A 63 0.25 -5.07 4.36
CA PHE A 63 -0.44 -3.87 4.83
C PHE A 63 -0.16 -3.60 6.31
N ILE A 64 -0.17 -4.64 7.14
CA ILE A 64 0.08 -4.51 8.56
C ILE A 64 1.55 -4.10 8.82
N GLN A 65 2.49 -4.77 8.17
CA GLN A 65 3.92 -4.53 8.37
C GLN A 65 4.36 -3.15 7.88
N ASP A 66 3.88 -2.76 6.70
CA ASP A 66 4.40 -1.60 5.99
C ASP A 66 3.57 -0.32 6.18
N GLY A 67 2.28 -0.46 6.52
CA GLY A 67 1.37 0.67 6.76
C GLY A 67 1.90 1.67 7.80
N PRO A 68 2.39 1.23 8.97
CA PRO A 68 2.97 2.13 9.98
C PRO A 68 4.21 2.88 9.47
N GLN A 69 5.03 2.26 8.61
CA GLN A 69 6.20 2.93 8.02
C GLN A 69 5.77 4.02 7.03
N VAL A 70 4.71 3.79 6.24
CA VAL A 70 4.14 4.85 5.39
C VAL A 70 3.69 6.04 6.24
N VAL A 71 2.96 5.78 7.34
CA VAL A 71 2.49 6.82 8.25
C VAL A 71 3.64 7.57 8.91
N LYS A 72 4.71 6.88 9.29
CA LYS A 72 5.90 7.50 9.86
C LYS A 72 6.55 8.51 8.91
N GLU A 73 6.55 8.23 7.61
CA GLU A 73 7.22 9.08 6.61
C GLU A 73 6.36 10.27 6.16
N VAL A 74 5.02 10.13 6.07
CA VAL A 74 4.16 11.18 5.51
C VAL A 74 2.99 11.62 6.40
N GLY A 75 2.81 11.03 7.58
CA GLY A 75 1.73 11.34 8.52
C GLY A 75 0.49 10.43 8.37
N GLU A 76 -0.34 10.44 9.41
CA GLU A 76 -1.48 9.50 9.54
C GLU A 76 -2.68 9.80 8.63
N ASP A 77 -2.78 11.03 8.13
CA ASP A 77 -3.85 11.45 7.21
C ASP A 77 -3.82 10.71 5.86
N ILE A 78 -2.77 9.94 5.57
CA ILE A 78 -2.66 9.11 4.38
C ILE A 78 -3.47 7.81 4.46
N ILE A 79 -3.79 7.32 5.67
CA ILE A 79 -4.39 5.99 5.88
C ILE A 79 -5.66 5.78 5.04
N PRO A 80 -6.64 6.72 5.01
CA PRO A 80 -7.86 6.53 4.22
C PRO A 80 -7.59 6.47 2.70
N ASP A 81 -6.67 7.29 2.21
CA ASP A 81 -6.28 7.32 0.80
C ASP A 81 -5.55 6.04 0.39
N LEU A 82 -4.68 5.53 1.27
CA LEU A 82 -3.99 4.26 1.10
C LEU A 82 -4.99 3.11 0.95
N ILE A 83 -5.92 2.97 1.90
CA ILE A 83 -6.95 1.92 1.88
C ILE A 83 -7.77 2.03 0.59
N THR A 84 -8.23 3.23 0.26
CA THR A 84 -9.01 3.49 -0.95
C THR A 84 -8.23 3.12 -2.21
N ALA A 85 -6.94 3.43 -2.26
CA ALA A 85 -6.10 3.12 -3.42
C ALA A 85 -5.87 1.62 -3.59
N LEU A 86 -5.61 0.89 -2.51
CA LEU A 86 -5.47 -0.57 -2.55
C LEU A 86 -6.78 -1.24 -2.99
N MET A 87 -7.92 -0.81 -2.44
CA MET A 87 -9.24 -1.32 -2.84
C MET A 87 -9.51 -1.08 -4.34
N LYS A 88 -9.29 0.14 -4.83
CA LYS A 88 -9.46 0.48 -6.25
C LYS A 88 -8.51 -0.29 -7.16
N LEU A 89 -7.27 -0.52 -6.73
CA LEU A 89 -6.31 -1.29 -7.52
C LEU A 89 -6.67 -2.78 -7.56
N SER A 90 -7.23 -3.30 -6.47
CA SER A 90 -7.60 -4.71 -6.35
C SER A 90 -8.71 -5.14 -7.30
N SER A 91 -9.56 -4.21 -7.76
CA SER A 91 -10.58 -4.48 -8.77
C SER A 91 -10.02 -4.50 -10.20
N LEU A 92 -8.81 -3.96 -10.42
CA LEU A 92 -8.18 -3.85 -11.75
C LEU A 92 -7.05 -4.86 -11.96
N THR A 93 -6.52 -5.44 -10.89
CA THR A 93 -5.28 -6.25 -10.93
C THR A 93 -5.34 -7.46 -9.98
N SER A 94 -4.33 -8.34 -10.06
CA SER A 94 -4.21 -9.49 -9.17
C SER A 94 -3.72 -9.09 -7.77
N GLY A 95 -4.00 -9.95 -6.78
CA GLY A 95 -3.55 -9.74 -5.39
C GLY A 95 -2.05 -9.47 -5.30
N THR A 96 -1.23 -10.25 -6.02
CA THR A 96 0.22 -10.06 -6.09
C THR A 96 0.64 -8.65 -6.51
N VAL A 97 -0.10 -7.98 -7.41
CA VAL A 97 0.24 -6.62 -7.85
C VAL A 97 -0.15 -5.60 -6.79
N VAL A 98 -1.27 -5.81 -6.10
CA VAL A 98 -1.69 -4.96 -4.96
C VAL A 98 -0.70 -5.10 -3.80
N THR A 99 -0.29 -6.32 -3.47
CA THR A 99 0.74 -6.60 -2.46
C THR A 99 2.06 -5.95 -2.85
N LEU A 100 2.49 -6.08 -4.12
CA LEU A 100 3.71 -5.44 -4.59
C LEU A 100 3.64 -3.91 -4.50
N LEU A 101 2.48 -3.31 -4.76
CA LEU A 101 2.30 -1.87 -4.52
C LEU A 101 2.47 -1.57 -3.03
N MET A 102 1.73 -2.26 -2.16
CA MET A 102 1.79 -2.03 -0.71
C MET A 102 3.23 -2.12 -0.17
N ALA A 103 3.97 -3.14 -0.60
CA ALA A 103 5.37 -3.36 -0.22
C ALA A 103 6.32 -2.23 -0.68
N ASN A 104 5.98 -1.53 -1.77
CA ASN A 104 6.77 -0.40 -2.27
C ASN A 104 6.40 0.93 -1.61
N LEU A 105 5.27 1.01 -0.89
CA LEU A 105 4.77 2.28 -0.38
C LEU A 105 5.64 2.91 0.71
N PRO A 106 6.27 2.18 1.65
CA PRO A 106 7.20 2.80 2.61
C PRO A 106 8.34 3.52 1.92
N LEU A 107 8.89 2.88 0.88
CA LEU A 107 9.97 3.45 0.08
C LEU A 107 9.50 4.68 -0.69
N ALA A 108 8.33 4.59 -1.34
CA ALA A 108 7.74 5.72 -2.05
C ALA A 108 7.45 6.88 -1.09
N ALA A 109 6.88 6.60 0.08
CA ALA A 109 6.60 7.59 1.11
C ALA A 109 7.87 8.31 1.56
N ARG A 110 8.94 7.56 1.87
CA ARG A 110 10.25 8.11 2.23
C ARG A 110 10.87 8.97 1.13
N ARG A 111 10.74 8.57 -0.14
CA ARG A 111 11.30 9.31 -1.29
C ARG A 111 10.51 10.58 -1.60
N LEU A 112 9.18 10.51 -1.51
CA LEU A 112 8.30 11.62 -1.84
C LEU A 112 8.17 12.61 -0.69
N GLY A 113 8.29 12.16 0.56
CA GLY A 113 8.41 12.97 1.78
C GLY A 113 7.18 13.78 2.17
N ASP A 114 6.07 13.65 1.44
CA ASP A 114 4.86 14.43 1.66
C ASP A 114 3.60 13.61 1.29
N ALA A 115 2.55 13.74 2.11
CA ALA A 115 1.31 12.99 1.93
C ALA A 115 0.57 13.35 0.64
N GLU A 116 0.57 14.62 0.24
CA GLU A 116 -0.12 15.09 -0.96
C GLU A 116 0.60 14.61 -2.22
N VAL A 117 1.93 14.61 -2.20
CA VAL A 117 2.74 14.01 -3.27
C VAL A 117 2.50 12.50 -3.34
N LEU A 118 2.44 11.80 -2.20
CA LEU A 118 2.14 10.36 -2.18
C LEU A 118 0.73 10.05 -2.70
N ARG A 119 -0.28 10.87 -2.37
CA ARG A 119 -1.62 10.77 -2.99
C ARG A 119 -1.56 10.90 -4.50
N GLY A 120 -0.76 11.84 -5.00
CA GLY A 120 -0.50 12.01 -6.43
C GLY A 120 0.13 10.76 -7.08
N TYR A 121 1.02 10.07 -6.37
CA TYR A 121 1.63 8.81 -6.79
C TYR A 121 0.60 7.66 -6.82
N LEU A 122 -0.21 7.50 -5.77
CA LEU A 122 -1.31 6.52 -5.75
C LEU A 122 -2.30 6.75 -6.90
N GLY A 123 -2.64 8.01 -7.19
CA GLY A 123 -3.49 8.38 -8.32
C GLY A 123 -2.86 8.05 -9.67
N LEU A 124 -1.55 8.24 -9.83
CA LEU A 124 -0.82 7.83 -11.05
C LEU A 124 -0.88 6.31 -11.24
N ILE A 125 -0.66 5.53 -10.19
CA ILE A 125 -0.73 4.06 -10.26
C ILE A 125 -2.13 3.60 -10.69
N GLN A 126 -3.19 4.15 -10.11
CA GLN A 126 -4.56 3.84 -10.54
C GLN A 126 -4.79 4.17 -12.02
N GLN A 127 -4.30 5.32 -12.48
CA GLN A 127 -4.39 5.71 -13.88
C GLN A 127 -3.65 4.74 -14.80
N LEU A 128 -2.46 4.28 -14.39
CA LEU A 128 -1.68 3.31 -15.14
C LEU A 128 -2.31 1.91 -15.11
N ALA A 129 -2.89 1.49 -13.99
CA ALA A 129 -3.63 0.23 -13.89
C ALA A 129 -4.82 0.19 -14.87
N ALA A 130 -5.55 1.31 -15.01
CA ALA A 130 -6.67 1.41 -15.93
C ALA A 130 -6.25 1.43 -17.41
N LYS A 131 -5.08 2.00 -17.73
CA LYS A 131 -4.64 2.18 -19.13
C LYS A 131 -3.73 1.07 -19.63
N VAL A 132 -2.77 0.64 -18.80
CA VAL A 132 -1.71 -0.31 -19.15
C VAL A 132 -1.43 -1.26 -17.96
N PRO A 133 -2.39 -2.12 -17.59
CA PRO A 133 -2.28 -2.99 -16.42
C PRO A 133 -1.07 -3.93 -16.48
N ARG A 134 -0.70 -4.41 -17.67
CA ARG A 134 0.46 -5.29 -17.88
C ARG A 134 1.80 -4.59 -17.64
N GLY A 135 1.85 -3.26 -17.75
CA GLY A 135 3.06 -2.47 -17.51
C GLY A 135 3.31 -2.17 -16.03
N LEU A 136 2.31 -2.37 -15.17
CA LEU A 136 2.37 -1.94 -13.79
C LEU A 136 3.35 -2.78 -12.96
N ARG A 137 3.29 -4.12 -13.07
CA ARG A 137 4.17 -5.01 -12.30
C ARG A 137 5.66 -4.78 -12.61
N PRO A 138 6.10 -4.73 -13.88
CA PRO A 138 7.49 -4.40 -14.20
C PRO A 138 7.92 -3.02 -13.69
N MET A 139 7.04 -2.00 -13.79
CA MET A 139 7.35 -0.66 -13.28
C MET A 139 7.52 -0.66 -11.75
N LEU A 140 6.64 -1.32 -11.01
CA LEU A 140 6.74 -1.44 -9.56
C LEU A 140 8.00 -2.20 -9.13
N GLY A 141 8.46 -3.15 -9.93
CA GLY A 141 9.72 -3.88 -9.69
C GLY A 141 10.99 -3.00 -9.74
N ILE A 142 10.91 -1.81 -10.34
CA ILE A 142 12.00 -0.83 -10.40
C ILE A 142 11.62 0.53 -9.79
N ALA A 143 10.61 0.55 -8.91
CA ALA A 143 10.05 1.79 -8.36
C ALA A 143 11.11 2.63 -7.62
N ASP A 144 12.02 2.02 -6.86
CA ASP A 144 13.08 2.75 -6.16
C ASP A 144 13.98 3.50 -7.14
N GLU A 145 14.44 2.80 -8.18
CA GLU A 145 15.33 3.40 -9.19
C GLU A 145 14.62 4.57 -9.87
N LEU A 146 13.35 4.40 -10.25
CA LEU A 146 12.56 5.45 -10.88
C LEU A 146 12.39 6.67 -9.96
N LEU A 147 12.02 6.46 -8.69
CA LEU A 147 11.82 7.54 -7.72
C LEU A 147 13.14 8.19 -7.27
N SER A 148 14.28 7.50 -7.40
CA SER A 148 15.60 8.07 -7.15
C SER A 148 16.06 9.05 -8.25
N LYS A 149 15.51 8.91 -9.47
CA LYS A 149 15.90 9.69 -10.66
C LYS A 149 14.87 10.71 -11.09
N LEU A 150 13.60 10.48 -10.79
CA LEU A 150 12.49 11.25 -11.30
C LEU A 150 11.65 11.83 -10.17
N THR A 151 11.27 13.09 -10.31
CA THR A 151 10.14 13.65 -9.54
C THR A 151 8.85 12.94 -9.94
N LEU A 152 7.80 13.04 -9.12
CA LEU A 152 6.49 12.48 -9.47
C LEU A 152 5.97 12.97 -10.84
N GLY A 153 6.20 14.25 -11.16
CA GLY A 153 5.87 14.80 -12.48
C GLY A 153 6.70 14.19 -13.60
N GLY A 154 7.99 13.94 -13.37
CA GLY A 154 8.87 13.22 -14.29
C GLY A 154 8.43 11.77 -14.52
N LEU A 155 8.14 11.05 -13.43
CA LEU A 155 7.64 9.68 -13.48
C LEU A 155 6.32 9.58 -14.26
N ARG A 156 5.39 10.52 -14.04
CA ARG A 156 4.13 10.58 -14.77
C ARG A 156 4.35 10.70 -16.27
N ARG A 157 5.20 11.63 -16.72
CA ARG A 157 5.51 11.82 -18.14
C ARG A 157 6.16 10.56 -18.72
N TRP A 158 7.21 10.07 -18.07
CA TRP A 158 7.94 8.87 -18.48
C TRP A 158 7.02 7.65 -18.65
N ALA A 159 6.13 7.41 -17.68
CA ALA A 159 5.21 6.27 -17.72
C ALA A 159 4.18 6.42 -18.86
N LEU A 160 3.58 7.61 -19.01
CA LEU A 160 2.57 7.85 -20.04
C LEU A 160 3.15 7.83 -21.47
N GLU A 161 4.37 8.31 -21.66
CA GLU A 161 5.08 8.24 -22.95
C GLU A 161 5.45 6.80 -23.30
N SER A 162 5.96 6.04 -22.32
CA SER A 162 6.24 4.60 -22.48
C SER A 162 5.00 3.78 -22.82
N CYS A 163 3.82 4.22 -22.39
CA CYS A 163 2.54 3.61 -22.77
C CYS A 163 2.19 3.89 -24.24
N LYS A 164 2.35 5.15 -24.69
CA LYS A 164 2.06 5.54 -26.08
C LYS A 164 2.96 4.82 -27.08
N SER A 165 4.25 4.69 -26.79
CA SER A 165 5.21 4.03 -27.69
C SER A 165 4.93 2.53 -27.87
N ARG A 166 4.24 1.89 -26.92
CA ARG A 166 3.84 0.47 -26.98
C ARG A 166 2.48 0.24 -27.63
N GLN A 167 1.63 1.26 -27.74
CA GLN A 167 0.33 1.18 -28.44
C GLN A 167 0.44 1.47 -29.94
N GLY A 168 1.52 2.13 -30.37
CA GLY A 168 1.81 2.43 -31.78
C GLY A 168 2.68 1.38 -32.50
N ARG A 169 2.86 0.19 -31.93
CA ARG A 169 3.48 -0.99 -32.55
C ARG A 169 2.49 -2.13 -32.53
#